data_AF-A0A2G5QQ22-F1
#
_entry.id   AF-A0A2G5QQ22-F1
#
_cell.length_a   1.000
_cell.length_b   1.000
_cell.length_c   1.000
_cell.angle_alpha   90.00
_cell.angle_beta   90.00
_cell.angle_gamma   90.00
#
_symmetry.space_group_name_H-M   'P 1'
#
loop_
_entity.id
_entity.type
_entity.pdbx_description
1 polymer ?
#
loop_
_entity_poly.entity_id
_entity_poly.type
_entity_poly.pdbx_seq_one_letter_code
_entity_poly.pdbx_strand_id
1 'polypeptide(L)'
;MPPIFAALAAQTPLAQDEAEARLDAQIVDLDDIAQRRERLQAYAAATRPVVVFRFVIPPGARVAALGSSGASRDAAAQLELIVGLTGGALTRSLGGAAARIPKVLSGKFEAMAAPLIEAYLVSLDLGDAADPLA
;
A
#
# COMPACT_ATOMS: atom_id res chain seq x y z
N MET A 1 -54.38 7.75 -16.70
CA MET A 1 -54.45 7.84 -18.17
C MET A 1 -53.11 8.36 -18.69
N PRO A 2 -52.37 7.62 -19.53
CA PRO A 2 -51.44 8.22 -20.48
C PRO A 2 -52.19 8.55 -21.79
N PRO A 3 -51.66 9.40 -22.68
CA PRO A 3 -50.83 8.83 -23.74
C PRO A 3 -49.60 9.66 -24.12
N ILE A 4 -48.57 8.92 -24.50
CA ILE A 4 -47.41 9.33 -25.31
C ILE A 4 -47.83 9.34 -26.78
N PHE A 5 -47.34 10.29 -27.58
CA PHE A 5 -47.01 10.29 -29.03
C PHE A 5 -47.01 11.78 -29.47
N ALA A 6 -46.12 12.34 -30.29
CA ALA A 6 -45.08 11.83 -31.16
C ALA A 6 -44.04 12.93 -31.41
N ALA A 7 -42.84 12.50 -31.81
CA ALA A 7 -41.77 13.35 -32.30
C ALA A 7 -42.10 14.00 -33.65
N LEU A 8 -41.68 15.25 -33.87
CA LEU A 8 -41.29 15.72 -35.20
C LEU A 8 -40.32 16.92 -35.15
N ALA A 9 -39.12 16.64 -35.67
CA ALA A 9 -38.21 17.49 -36.44
C ALA A 9 -37.77 18.88 -35.92
N ALA A 10 -36.46 18.93 -35.68
CA ALA A 10 -35.52 19.94 -36.18
C ALA A 10 -35.77 21.41 -35.80
N GLN A 11 -34.93 21.90 -34.88
CA GLN A 11 -33.91 22.88 -35.23
C GLN A 11 -32.94 23.06 -34.06
N THR A 12 -31.69 22.71 -34.32
CA THR A 12 -30.54 23.12 -33.52
C THR A 12 -30.29 24.60 -33.79
N PRO A 13 -30.26 25.46 -32.77
CA PRO A 13 -29.27 26.51 -32.71
C PRO A 13 -28.18 26.03 -31.76
N LEU A 14 -26.96 25.93 -32.32
CA LEU A 14 -25.73 25.95 -31.56
C LEU A 14 -25.69 27.29 -30.80
N ALA A 15 -26.31 27.33 -29.62
CA ALA A 15 -25.90 28.24 -28.58
C ALA A 15 -24.78 27.51 -27.82
N GLN A 16 -23.57 27.59 -28.39
CA GLN A 16 -22.33 27.40 -27.67
C GLN A 16 -22.27 28.50 -26.61
N ASP A 17 -23.05 28.37 -25.54
CA ASP A 17 -22.71 29.07 -24.31
C ASP A 17 -21.56 28.26 -23.72
N GLU A 18 -20.38 28.79 -24.02
CA GLU A 18 -19.13 28.55 -23.34
C GLU A 18 -19.36 28.74 -21.83
N ALA A 19 -19.91 27.70 -21.19
CA ALA A 19 -19.54 27.40 -19.83
C ALA A 19 -18.08 26.96 -19.91
N GLU A 20 -17.21 27.97 -20.09
CA GLU A 20 -15.82 27.94 -19.75
C GLU A 20 -15.77 27.11 -18.46
N ALA A 21 -15.24 25.90 -18.59
CA ALA A 21 -14.57 25.28 -17.47
C ALA A 21 -13.47 26.28 -17.13
N ARG A 22 -13.81 27.25 -16.27
CA ARG A 22 -12.86 27.97 -15.46
C ARG A 22 -12.14 26.87 -14.71
N LEU A 23 -11.07 26.39 -15.34
CA LEU A 23 -9.87 25.97 -14.66
C LEU A 23 -9.44 27.23 -13.92
N ASP A 24 -10.12 27.52 -12.81
CA ASP A 24 -9.63 28.42 -11.80
C ASP A 24 -8.28 27.81 -11.41
N ALA A 25 -7.23 28.30 -12.06
CA ALA A 25 -5.87 27.99 -11.73
C ALA A 25 -5.71 28.52 -10.32
N GLN A 26 -6.02 27.67 -9.33
CA GLN A 26 -5.77 27.95 -7.94
C GLN A 26 -4.27 28.15 -7.88
N ILE A 27 -3.84 29.41 -7.76
CA ILE A 27 -2.43 29.75 -7.58
C ILE A 27 -2.07 29.17 -6.22
N VAL A 28 -1.55 27.95 -6.23
CA VAL A 28 -1.07 27.30 -5.03
C VAL A 28 0.16 28.08 -4.59
N ASP A 29 0.11 28.60 -3.37
CA ASP A 29 1.22 29.32 -2.77
C ASP A 29 2.48 28.44 -2.80
N LEU A 30 3.59 29.01 -3.28
CA LEU A 30 4.87 28.30 -3.34
C LEU A 30 5.36 27.92 -1.93
N ASP A 31 4.99 28.69 -0.91
CA ASP A 31 5.30 28.38 0.49
C ASP A 31 4.49 27.17 1.01
N ASP A 32 3.24 27.01 0.57
CA ASP A 32 2.44 25.82 0.85
C ASP A 32 3.04 24.57 0.20
N ILE A 33 3.57 24.71 -1.02
CA ILE A 33 4.27 23.62 -1.72
C ILE A 33 5.57 23.27 -0.98
N ALA A 34 6.35 24.26 -0.56
CA ALA A 34 7.59 24.05 0.20
C ALA A 34 7.31 23.30 1.50
N GLN A 35 6.31 23.73 2.29
CA GLN A 35 5.93 23.05 3.54
C GLN A 35 5.40 21.64 3.32
N ARG A 36 4.66 21.38 2.23
CA ARG A 36 4.22 20.01 1.89
C ARG A 36 5.41 19.13 1.50
N ARG A 37 6.37 19.66 0.74
CA ARG A 37 7.58 18.91 0.37
C ARG A 37 8.45 18.59 1.58
N GLU A 38 8.63 19.54 2.48
CA GLU A 38 9.37 19.34 3.72
C GLU A 38 8.71 18.25 4.58
N ARG A 39 7.38 18.30 4.75
CA ARG A 39 6.63 17.25 5.44
C ARG A 39 6.82 15.88 4.77
N LEU A 40 6.69 15.79 3.45
CA LEU A 40 6.90 14.54 2.71
C LEU A 40 8.33 14.02 2.82
N GLN A 41 9.33 14.89 2.81
CA GLN A 41 10.73 14.52 3.01
C GLN A 41 11.00 14.03 4.43
N ALA A 42 10.42 14.68 5.44
CA ALA A 42 10.50 14.23 6.83
C ALA A 42 9.84 12.85 7.00
N TYR A 43 8.67 12.62 6.38
CA TYR A 43 8.05 11.29 6.35
C TYR A 43 8.93 10.26 5.64
N ALA A 44 9.47 10.59 4.46
CA ALA A 44 10.35 9.70 3.70
C ALA A 44 11.62 9.34 4.49
N ALA A 45 12.23 10.33 5.16
CA ALA A 45 13.39 10.14 6.02
C ALA A 45 13.06 9.27 7.25
N ALA A 46 11.90 9.47 7.87
CA ALA A 46 11.44 8.66 9.00
C ALA A 46 11.12 7.21 8.61
N THR A 47 10.72 6.96 7.36
CA THR A 47 10.49 5.61 6.82
C THR A 47 11.72 4.96 6.18
N ARG A 48 12.85 5.68 6.12
CA ARG A 48 14.12 5.18 5.57
C ARG A 48 14.72 3.98 6.32
N PRO A 49 14.68 3.90 7.67
CA PRO A 49 15.12 2.70 8.36
C PRO A 49 14.11 1.57 8.16
N VAL A 50 14.58 0.42 7.70
CA VAL A 50 13.77 -0.75 7.34
C VAL A 50 14.34 -1.98 8.05
N VAL A 51 13.46 -2.78 8.63
CA VAL A 51 13.78 -4.07 9.22
C VAL A 51 13.49 -5.17 8.19
N VAL A 52 14.41 -6.10 8.01
CA VAL A 52 14.26 -7.22 7.06
C VAL A 52 14.06 -8.53 7.81
N PHE A 53 12.88 -9.12 7.63
CA PHE A 53 12.50 -10.42 8.16
C PHE A 53 12.65 -11.48 7.07
N ARG A 54 13.51 -12.49 7.29
CA ARG A 54 13.70 -13.59 6.34
C ARG A 54 12.98 -14.85 6.79
N PHE A 55 12.15 -15.38 5.91
CA PHE A 55 11.32 -16.55 6.14
C PHE A 55 11.69 -17.70 5.20
N VAL A 56 11.59 -18.92 5.70
CA VAL A 56 11.62 -20.15 4.88
C VAL A 56 10.28 -20.85 5.05
N ILE A 57 9.41 -20.70 4.05
CA ILE A 57 8.04 -21.25 4.08
C ILE A 57 7.99 -22.45 3.13
N PRO A 58 7.78 -23.68 3.64
CA PRO A 58 7.65 -24.85 2.78
C PRO A 58 6.37 -24.79 1.93
N PRO A 59 6.35 -25.43 0.75
CA PRO A 59 5.16 -25.46 -0.10
C PRO A 59 3.97 -26.12 0.63
N GLY A 60 2.80 -25.49 0.56
CA GLY A 60 1.59 -25.97 1.22
C GLY A 60 1.53 -25.69 2.73
N ALA A 61 2.49 -24.95 3.29
CA ALA A 61 2.45 -24.50 4.68
C ALA A 61 1.20 -23.66 4.95
N ARG A 62 0.59 -23.86 6.13
CA ARG A 62 -0.59 -23.11 6.55
C ARG A 62 -0.41 -22.56 7.95
N VAL A 63 -0.98 -21.39 8.19
CA VAL A 63 -0.94 -20.68 9.47
C VAL A 63 -2.33 -20.19 9.86
N ALA A 64 -2.50 -19.79 11.11
CA ALA A 64 -3.70 -19.09 11.55
C ALA A 64 -3.92 -17.84 10.69
N ALA A 65 -5.14 -17.68 10.17
CA ALA A 65 -5.53 -16.53 9.38
C ALA A 65 -5.69 -15.29 10.27
N LEU A 66 -5.15 -14.17 9.83
CA LEU A 66 -5.39 -12.88 10.47
C LEU A 66 -6.89 -12.53 10.38
N GLY A 67 -7.49 -12.19 11.52
CA GLY A 67 -8.87 -11.67 11.59
C GLY A 67 -9.98 -12.73 11.60
N SER A 68 -9.66 -14.03 11.61
CA SER A 68 -10.65 -15.10 11.73
C SER A 68 -10.20 -16.10 12.80
N SER A 69 -11.01 -16.28 13.85
CA SER A 69 -10.68 -17.25 14.90
C SER A 69 -10.79 -18.67 14.36
N GLY A 70 -9.65 -19.32 14.11
CA GLY A 70 -9.56 -20.75 13.81
C GLY A 70 -9.47 -21.13 12.34
N ALA A 71 -9.58 -20.18 11.40
CA ALA A 71 -9.36 -20.49 9.99
C ALA A 71 -7.85 -20.58 9.69
N SER A 72 -7.45 -21.57 8.87
CA SER A 72 -6.07 -21.73 8.44
C SER A 72 -5.89 -21.34 6.97
N ARG A 73 -4.92 -20.45 6.71
CA ARG A 73 -4.60 -19.92 5.37
C ARG A 73 -3.20 -20.35 4.95
N ASP A 74 -2.97 -20.43 3.65
CA ASP A 74 -1.63 -20.54 3.07
C ASP A 74 -0.68 -19.48 3.66
N ALA A 75 0.46 -19.93 4.15
CA ALA A 75 1.42 -19.12 4.89
C ALA A 75 2.05 -18.02 4.02
N ALA A 76 2.34 -18.32 2.74
CA ALA A 76 2.93 -17.35 1.84
C ALA A 76 1.92 -16.24 1.46
N ALA A 77 0.67 -16.61 1.21
CA ALA A 77 -0.41 -15.65 0.95
C ALA A 77 -0.72 -14.80 2.19
N GLN A 78 -0.66 -15.40 3.38
CA GLN A 78 -0.85 -14.69 4.65
C GLN A 78 0.28 -13.68 4.89
N LEU A 79 1.54 -14.06 4.63
CA LEU A 79 2.70 -13.16 4.72
C LEU A 79 2.55 -11.97 3.76
N GLU A 80 2.19 -12.23 2.51
CA GLU A 80 2.00 -11.17 1.50
C GLU A 80 0.93 -10.15 1.91
N LEU A 81 -0.19 -10.64 2.46
CA LEU A 81 -1.24 -9.77 2.99
C LEU A 81 -0.72 -8.89 4.14
N ILE A 82 0.00 -9.47 5.11
CA ILE A 82 0.50 -8.72 6.27
C ILE A 82 1.53 -7.68 5.83
N VAL A 83 2.42 -8.02 4.89
CA VAL A 83 3.39 -7.07 4.32
C VAL A 83 2.68 -5.90 3.64
N GLY A 84 1.64 -6.16 2.84
CA GLY A 84 0.84 -5.10 2.21
C GLY A 84 0.16 -4.18 3.25
N LEU A 85 -0.37 -4.73 4.33
CA LEU A 85 -1.02 -3.97 5.41
C LEU A 85 -0.05 -3.17 6.30
N THR A 86 1.24 -3.48 6.23
CA THR A 86 2.31 -2.82 6.99
C THR A 86 3.18 -1.94 6.10
N GLY A 87 2.76 -1.70 4.85
CA GLY A 87 3.45 -0.81 3.91
C GLY A 87 4.86 -1.30 3.56
N GLY A 88 5.12 -2.60 3.72
CA GLY A 88 6.40 -3.22 3.43
C GLY A 88 6.52 -3.68 1.99
N ALA A 89 7.69 -4.21 1.65
CA ALA A 89 7.95 -4.90 0.39
C ALA A 89 8.31 -6.35 0.63
N LEU A 90 7.90 -7.26 -0.25
CA LEU A 90 8.21 -8.68 -0.17
C LEU A 90 9.06 -9.09 -1.37
N THR A 91 10.24 -9.64 -1.11
CA THR A 91 11.09 -10.26 -2.14
C THR A 91 11.06 -11.77 -1.97
N ARG A 92 10.85 -12.51 -3.06
CA ARG A 92 10.86 -13.99 -3.07
C ARG A 92 12.13 -14.49 -3.75
N SER A 93 12.76 -15.51 -3.18
CA SER A 93 13.92 -16.21 -3.77
C SER A 93 13.71 -17.73 -3.72
N LEU A 94 14.47 -18.51 -4.49
CA LEU A 94 14.46 -19.97 -4.36
C LEU A 94 14.80 -20.34 -2.91
N GLY A 95 13.82 -20.87 -2.18
CA GLY A 95 13.99 -21.32 -0.80
C GLY A 95 13.57 -20.33 0.29
N GLY A 96 13.07 -19.12 -0.03
CA GLY A 96 12.64 -18.20 1.03
C GLY A 96 11.96 -16.90 0.58
N ALA A 97 11.56 -16.11 1.55
CA ALA A 97 10.96 -14.79 1.35
C ALA A 97 11.56 -13.77 2.33
N ALA A 98 11.81 -12.56 1.85
CA ALA A 98 12.33 -11.45 2.67
C ALA A 98 11.29 -10.32 2.70
N ALA A 99 10.73 -10.07 3.88
CA ALA A 99 9.82 -8.95 4.12
C ALA A 99 10.60 -7.75 4.65
N ARG A 100 10.55 -6.65 3.92
CA ARG A 100 11.18 -5.37 4.23
C ARG A 100 10.12 -4.44 4.80
N ILE A 101 10.18 -4.18 6.10
CA ILE A 101 9.16 -3.42 6.84
C ILE A 101 9.75 -2.11 7.36
N PRO A 102 9.13 -0.94 7.14
CA PRO A 102 9.56 0.29 7.77
C PRO A 102 9.67 0.13 9.29
N LYS A 103 10.76 0.57 9.91
CA LYS A 103 11.01 0.39 11.36
C LYS A 103 9.87 0.93 12.23
N VAL A 104 9.22 2.01 11.78
CA VAL A 104 8.04 2.59 12.44
C VAL A 104 6.81 1.67 12.46
N LEU A 105 6.74 0.68 11.56
CA LEU A 105 5.65 -0.29 11.45
C LEU A 105 6.07 -1.71 11.84
N SER A 106 7.32 -1.95 12.26
CA SER A 106 7.83 -3.29 12.55
C SER A 106 7.07 -3.96 13.70
N GLY A 107 6.77 -3.23 14.78
CA GLY A 107 5.98 -3.79 15.90
C GLY A 107 4.56 -4.20 15.49
N LYS A 108 3.93 -3.46 14.58
CA LYS A 108 2.62 -3.84 14.00
C LYS A 108 2.76 -5.10 13.15
N PHE A 109 3.79 -5.17 12.33
CA PHE A 109 4.09 -6.35 11.53
C PHE A 109 4.31 -7.58 12.41
N GLU A 110 5.13 -7.47 13.44
CA GLU A 110 5.42 -8.56 14.39
C GLU A 110 4.15 -9.07 15.06
N ALA A 111 3.29 -8.18 15.54
CA ALA A 111 2.02 -8.55 16.17
C ALA A 111 1.08 -9.32 15.21
N MET A 112 1.03 -8.91 13.93
CA MET A 112 0.18 -9.55 12.92
C MET A 112 0.78 -10.85 12.37
N ALA A 113 2.10 -10.91 12.27
CA ALA A 113 2.87 -12.02 11.73
C ALA A 113 3.36 -12.99 12.80
N ALA A 114 2.98 -12.85 14.07
CA ALA A 114 3.44 -13.70 15.15
C ALA A 114 3.41 -15.22 14.82
N PRO A 115 2.32 -15.78 14.25
CA PRO A 115 2.30 -17.19 13.88
C PRO A 115 3.31 -17.58 12.78
N LEU A 116 3.61 -16.65 11.85
CA LEU A 116 4.60 -16.86 10.79
C LEU A 116 6.02 -16.70 11.33
N ILE A 117 6.21 -15.77 12.25
CA ILE A 117 7.51 -15.51 12.86
C ILE A 117 7.95 -16.70 13.71
N GLU A 118 7.06 -17.20 14.56
CA GLU A 118 7.32 -18.36 15.42
C GLU A 118 7.62 -19.63 14.60
N ALA A 119 6.92 -19.82 13.47
CA ALA A 119 7.02 -21.06 12.70
C ALA A 119 8.11 -21.05 11.63
N TYR A 120 8.41 -19.89 11.02
CA TYR A 120 9.16 -19.84 9.76
C TYR A 120 10.22 -18.73 9.67
N LEU A 121 10.38 -17.87 10.69
CA LEU A 121 11.44 -16.86 10.66
C LEU A 121 12.81 -17.52 10.84
N VAL A 122 13.74 -17.18 9.94
CA VAL A 122 15.11 -17.72 9.95
C VAL A 122 16.11 -16.66 10.39
N SER A 123 15.90 -15.40 10.01
CA SER A 123 16.78 -14.31 10.45
C SER A 123 16.06 -12.97 10.46
N LEU A 124 16.54 -12.09 11.33
CA LEU A 124 16.12 -10.70 11.43
C LEU A 124 17.32 -9.79 11.22
N ASP A 125 17.20 -8.85 10.29
CA ASP A 125 18.15 -7.77 10.10
C ASP A 125 17.48 -6.45 10.48
N LEU A 126 18.00 -5.82 11.54
CA LEU A 126 17.42 -4.60 12.11
C LEU A 126 17.76 -3.34 11.31
N GLY A 127 18.53 -3.47 10.22
CA GLY A 127 18.76 -2.43 9.22
C GLY A 127 19.11 -1.09 9.85
N ASP A 128 20.16 -1.05 10.65
CA ASP A 128 20.75 0.22 11.07
C ASP A 128 21.69 0.68 9.94
N ALA A 129 21.36 1.85 9.38
CA ALA A 129 21.91 2.42 8.15
C ALA A 129 21.61 1.58 6.89
N ALA A 130 20.59 2.03 6.14
CA ALA A 130 20.59 1.84 4.70
C ALA A 130 21.82 2.57 4.14
N ASP A 131 22.95 1.87 4.04
CA ASP A 131 24.03 2.30 3.17
C ASP A 131 23.47 2.20 1.74
N PRO A 132 23.31 3.32 1.01
CA PRO A 132 22.66 3.29 -0.30
C PRO A 132 23.52 2.65 -1.40
N LEU A 133 24.66 2.01 -1.06
CA LEU A 133 25.65 1.46 -2.00
C LEU A 133 26.38 0.21 -1.46
N ALA A 134 25.64 -0.84 -1.09
CA ALA A 134 26.23 -2.18 -0.87
C ALA A 134 25.47 -3.25 -1.64
#